data_AF-A0A2X1PZZ4-F1
#
_entry.id   AF-A0A2X1PZZ4-F1
#
_cell.length_a   1.000
_cell.length_b   1.000
_cell.length_c   1.000
_cell.angle_alpha   90.00
_cell.angle_beta   90.00
_cell.angle_gamma   90.00
#
_symmetry.space_group_name_H-M   'P 1'
#
loop_
_entity.id
_entity.type
_entity.pdbx_description
1 polymer ?
#
loop_
_entity_poly.entity_id
_entity_poly.type
_entity_poly.pdbx_seq_one_letter_code
_entity_poly.pdbx_strand_id
1 'polypeptide(L)'
;MAAKSLIEQQKVNYLFIKWRQPNFANITNQEQCFRDLRKMGVPETLMFRDFAGFRTLDSVVRADKIFKVQAFTIVSQKFHCERALLIAKAHNIDAICFVAKQPELHLSTRIREVFARIKAVLDLILGVEPYFLGEPQPLPNSTTFINIDLNHIYSIFVKSH
;
A
#
# COMPACT_ATOMS: atom_id res chain seq x y z
N MET A 1 -14.43 5.69 -1.63
CA MET A 1 -13.69 5.53 -2.90
C MET A 1 -12.88 4.23 -2.83
N ALA A 2 -12.92 3.34 -3.85
CA ALA A 2 -12.17 2.08 -3.98
C ALA A 2 -11.98 1.20 -2.72
N ALA A 3 -11.12 1.59 -1.78
CA ALA A 3 -10.83 0.95 -0.49
C ALA A 3 -12.07 0.43 0.25
N LYS A 4 -13.01 1.34 0.50
CA LYS A 4 -14.26 1.04 1.20
C LYS A 4 -15.07 -0.02 0.45
N SER A 5 -15.12 0.08 -0.87
CA SER A 5 -15.83 -0.89 -1.72
C SER A 5 -15.23 -2.29 -1.64
N LEU A 6 -13.90 -2.41 -1.43
CA LEU A 6 -13.26 -3.72 -1.26
C LEU A 6 -13.62 -4.36 0.08
N ILE A 7 -13.65 -3.57 1.16
CA ILE A 7 -14.08 -4.02 2.49
C ILE A 7 -15.57 -4.39 2.47
N GLU A 8 -16.43 -3.53 1.91
CA GLU A 8 -17.88 -3.77 1.83
C GLU A 8 -18.24 -4.98 0.99
N GLN A 9 -17.47 -5.27 -0.07
CA GLN A 9 -17.63 -6.46 -0.91
C GLN A 9 -16.91 -7.69 -0.35
N GLN A 10 -16.32 -7.60 0.85
CA GLN A 10 -15.56 -8.69 1.49
C GLN A 10 -14.43 -9.24 0.61
N LYS A 11 -13.87 -8.39 -0.27
CA LYS A 11 -12.72 -8.76 -1.12
C LYS A 11 -11.40 -8.66 -0.37
N VAL A 12 -11.37 -7.89 0.73
CA VAL A 12 -10.23 -7.69 1.62
C VAL A 12 -10.74 -7.58 3.06
N ASN A 13 -9.94 -8.01 4.03
CA ASN A 13 -10.34 -8.02 5.45
C ASN A 13 -9.81 -6.79 6.20
N TYR A 14 -8.65 -6.30 5.76
CA TYR A 14 -7.94 -5.22 6.42
C TYR A 14 -7.42 -4.21 5.40
N LEU A 15 -7.45 -2.94 5.80
CA LEU A 15 -6.82 -1.84 5.09
C LEU A 15 -5.47 -1.55 5.74
N PHE A 16 -4.41 -1.60 4.94
CA PHE A 16 -3.07 -1.27 5.35
C PHE A 16 -2.63 0.02 4.65
N ILE A 17 -2.46 1.07 5.44
CA ILE A 17 -2.25 2.42 4.96
C ILE A 17 -0.82 2.80 5.25
N LYS A 18 -0.02 2.97 4.18
CA LYS A 18 1.27 3.63 4.28
C LYS A 18 1.08 4.96 4.99
N TRP A 19 1.93 5.26 5.96
CA TRP A 19 1.91 6.50 6.69
C TRP A 19 3.14 7.35 6.38
N ARG A 20 2.91 8.66 6.20
CA ARG A 20 3.96 9.68 6.25
C ARG A 20 3.57 10.65 7.36
N GLN A 21 4.50 10.88 8.30
CA GLN A 21 4.27 11.86 9.37
C GLN A 21 3.92 13.21 8.75
N PRO A 22 2.85 13.87 9.22
CA PRO A 22 2.56 15.24 8.82
C PRO A 22 3.70 16.15 9.27
N ASN A 23 4.12 17.04 8.38
CA ASN A 23 4.96 18.15 8.80
C ASN A 23 4.05 19.21 9.43
N PHE A 24 4.59 20.05 10.31
CA PHE A 24 3.84 21.10 11.02
C PHE A 24 2.97 22.00 10.12
N ALA A 25 3.28 22.09 8.83
CA ALA A 25 2.56 22.93 7.88
C ALA A 25 1.34 22.24 7.21
N ASN A 26 1.29 20.91 7.05
CA ASN A 26 0.28 20.25 6.20
C ASN A 26 -0.05 18.79 6.59
N ILE A 27 -1.33 18.45 6.55
CA ILE A 27 -1.83 17.07 6.63
C ILE A 27 -1.35 16.30 5.38
N THR A 28 -0.87 15.07 5.58
CA THR A 28 -0.45 14.22 4.46
C THR A 28 -1.66 13.59 3.78
N ASN A 29 -1.52 13.24 2.49
CA ASN A 29 -2.56 12.50 1.76
C ASN A 29 -2.96 11.19 2.46
N GLN A 30 -2.01 10.58 3.19
CA GLN A 30 -2.17 9.35 3.92
C GLN A 30 -3.06 9.54 5.15
N GLU A 31 -2.81 10.60 5.94
CA GLU A 31 -3.65 10.96 7.09
C GLU A 31 -5.04 11.40 6.64
N GLN A 32 -5.13 12.12 5.52
CA GLN A 32 -6.43 12.47 4.94
C GLN A 32 -7.21 11.21 4.53
N CYS A 33 -6.56 10.24 3.87
CA CYS A 33 -7.17 8.96 3.51
C CYS A 33 -7.72 8.22 4.73
N PHE A 34 -6.92 8.13 5.81
CA PHE A 34 -7.34 7.49 7.05
C PHE A 34 -8.58 8.18 7.65
N ARG A 35 -8.57 9.52 7.71
CA ARG A 35 -9.70 10.32 8.19
C ARG A 35 -10.95 10.15 7.31
N ASP A 36 -10.78 10.11 6.01
CA ASP A 36 -11.89 9.94 5.07
C ASP A 36 -12.53 8.56 5.21
N LEU A 37 -11.73 7.50 5.36
CA LEU A 37 -12.24 6.15 5.61
C LEU A 37 -13.01 6.06 6.92
N ARG A 38 -12.50 6.70 7.98
CA ARG A 38 -13.20 6.81 9.26
C ARG A 38 -14.53 7.55 9.12
N LYS A 39 -14.56 8.68 8.42
CA LYS A 39 -15.79 9.44 8.13
C LYS A 39 -16.80 8.64 7.31
N MET A 40 -16.32 7.75 6.44
CA MET A 40 -17.17 6.85 5.65
C MET A 40 -17.63 5.61 6.43
N GLY A 41 -17.33 5.49 7.73
CA GLY A 41 -17.80 4.41 8.59
C GLY A 41 -16.94 3.14 8.59
N VAL A 42 -15.73 3.18 8.03
CA VAL A 42 -14.81 2.02 8.11
C VAL A 42 -14.30 1.90 9.57
N PRO A 43 -14.47 0.74 10.24
CA PRO A 43 -13.99 0.55 11.60
C PRO A 43 -12.46 0.71 11.69
N GLU A 44 -12.00 1.45 12.71
CA GLU A 44 -10.56 1.65 12.96
C GLU A 44 -9.82 0.34 13.27
N THR A 45 -10.53 -0.66 13.81
CA THR A 45 -10.02 -2.02 14.03
C THR A 45 -9.66 -2.76 12.75
N LEU A 46 -10.16 -2.32 11.59
CA LEU A 46 -9.83 -2.88 10.28
C LEU A 46 -8.74 -2.09 9.55
N MET A 47 -8.22 -1.01 10.15
CA MET A 47 -7.27 -0.10 9.51
C MET A 47 -5.93 -0.07 10.26
N PHE A 48 -4.86 -0.45 9.57
CA PHE A 48 -3.49 -0.44 10.08
C PHE A 48 -2.64 0.62 9.38
N ARG A 49 -1.69 1.21 10.11
CA ARG A 49 -0.78 2.25 9.60
C ARG A 49 0.67 1.76 9.64
N ASP A 50 1.40 1.95 8.53
CA ASP A 50 2.86 1.70 8.48
C ASP A 50 3.65 3.00 8.43
N PHE A 51 4.24 3.35 9.57
CA PHE A 51 4.99 4.58 9.79
C PHE A 51 6.38 4.61 9.12
N ALA A 52 6.85 3.48 8.56
CA ALA A 52 8.18 3.37 7.96
C ALA A 52 8.17 3.03 6.45
N GLY A 53 6.99 3.04 5.81
CA GLY A 53 6.84 2.78 4.38
C GLY A 53 7.19 3.98 3.48
N PHE A 54 8.39 4.55 3.57
CA PHE A 54 8.72 5.85 2.94
C PHE A 54 8.66 5.84 1.41
N ARG A 55 9.11 4.77 0.76
CA ARG A 55 9.09 4.54 -0.70
C ARG A 55 8.08 3.45 -1.07
N THR A 56 7.79 3.29 -2.37
CA THR A 56 6.97 2.16 -2.84
C THR A 56 7.64 0.82 -2.52
N LEU A 57 8.96 0.75 -2.66
CA LEU A 57 9.77 -0.40 -2.24
C LEU A 57 9.56 -0.74 -0.76
N ASP A 58 9.69 0.26 0.11
CA ASP A 58 9.54 0.05 1.55
C ASP A 58 8.15 -0.49 1.88
N SER A 59 7.08 0.07 1.32
CA SER A 59 5.70 -0.40 1.59
C SER A 59 5.45 -1.83 1.11
N VAL A 60 5.94 -2.20 -0.08
CA VAL A 60 5.71 -3.54 -0.65
C VAL A 60 6.50 -4.59 0.12
N VAL A 61 7.79 -4.35 0.38
CA VAL A 61 8.65 -5.34 1.05
C VAL A 61 8.31 -5.45 2.54
N ARG A 62 7.99 -4.34 3.23
CA ARG A 62 7.62 -4.39 4.65
C ARG A 62 6.30 -5.13 4.86
N ALA A 63 5.36 -5.07 3.91
CA ALA A 63 4.13 -5.84 4.02
C ALA A 63 4.38 -7.35 4.15
N ASP A 64 5.29 -7.88 3.34
CA ASP A 64 5.75 -9.26 3.45
C ASP A 64 6.60 -9.47 4.73
N LYS A 65 7.68 -8.70 4.88
CA LYS A 65 8.70 -9.00 5.90
C LYS A 65 8.27 -8.70 7.33
N ILE A 66 7.55 -7.60 7.53
CA ILE A 66 7.19 -7.06 8.85
C ILE A 66 5.78 -7.44 9.21
N PHE A 67 4.85 -7.21 8.30
CA PHE A 67 3.43 -7.46 8.55
C PHE A 67 3.00 -8.90 8.23
N LYS A 68 3.93 -9.72 7.70
CA LYS A 68 3.74 -11.15 7.36
C LYS A 68 2.59 -11.40 6.41
N VAL A 69 2.38 -10.45 5.48
CA VAL A 69 1.37 -10.53 4.45
C VAL A 69 1.99 -11.02 3.15
N GLN A 70 1.80 -12.30 2.85
CA GLN A 70 2.37 -12.93 1.66
C GLN A 70 1.54 -12.67 0.38
N ALA A 71 0.24 -12.37 0.52
CA ALA A 71 -0.68 -12.03 -0.56
C ALA A 71 -1.48 -10.76 -0.26
N PHE A 72 -1.38 -9.73 -1.11
CA PHE A 72 -2.08 -8.44 -0.92
C PHE A 72 -2.56 -7.74 -2.22
N THR A 73 -3.58 -6.89 -2.10
CA THR A 73 -4.12 -6.04 -3.16
C THR A 73 -3.59 -4.63 -2.98
N ILE A 74 -2.80 -4.13 -3.92
CA ILE A 74 -2.39 -2.74 -3.91
C ILE A 74 -3.55 -1.90 -4.46
N VAL A 75 -3.91 -0.82 -3.78
CA VAL A 75 -4.93 0.12 -4.26
C VAL A 75 -4.26 1.46 -4.52
N SER A 76 -4.07 1.80 -5.79
CA SER A 76 -3.35 3.02 -6.17
C SER A 76 -3.64 3.48 -7.60
N GLN A 77 -2.92 4.50 -8.04
CA GLN A 77 -2.88 5.06 -9.39
C GLN A 77 -2.25 4.05 -10.35
N LYS A 78 -2.60 4.09 -11.64
CA LYS A 78 -2.08 3.15 -12.65
C LYS A 78 -0.55 3.05 -12.64
N PHE A 79 0.14 4.18 -12.64
CA PHE A 79 1.60 4.22 -12.67
C PHE A 79 2.26 3.68 -11.38
N HIS A 80 1.61 3.84 -10.23
CA HIS A 80 2.08 3.26 -8.97
C HIS A 80 1.80 1.77 -8.89
N CYS A 81 0.67 1.31 -9.43
CA CYS A 81 0.39 -0.11 -9.60
C CYS A 81 1.51 -0.79 -10.39
N GLU A 82 1.90 -0.23 -11.54
CA GLU A 82 2.97 -0.78 -12.37
C GLU A 82 4.29 -0.91 -11.59
N ARG A 83 4.69 0.13 -10.85
CA ARG A 83 5.92 0.10 -10.04
C ARG A 83 5.82 -0.89 -8.87
N ALA A 84 4.70 -0.92 -8.17
CA ALA A 84 4.51 -1.78 -7.01
C ALA A 84 4.46 -3.27 -7.40
N LEU A 85 3.79 -3.61 -8.50
CA LEU A 85 3.76 -4.97 -9.05
C LEU A 85 5.13 -5.43 -9.54
N LEU A 86 5.93 -4.54 -10.15
CA LEU A 86 7.31 -4.86 -10.52
C LEU A 86 8.15 -5.26 -9.30
N ILE A 87 8.08 -4.46 -8.23
CA ILE A 87 8.80 -4.73 -6.97
C ILE A 87 8.29 -6.03 -6.35
N ALA A 88 6.97 -6.22 -6.25
CA ALA A 88 6.39 -7.43 -5.69
C ALA A 88 6.89 -8.68 -6.41
N LYS A 89 6.85 -8.67 -7.76
CA LYS A 89 7.37 -9.77 -8.59
C LYS A 89 8.84 -10.05 -8.31
N ALA A 90 9.67 -9.01 -8.21
CA ALA A 90 11.10 -9.18 -7.99
C ALA A 90 11.45 -9.71 -6.60
N HIS A 91 10.57 -9.51 -5.61
CA HIS A 91 10.71 -10.05 -4.26
C HIS A 91 9.89 -11.34 -4.02
N ASN A 92 9.32 -11.95 -5.07
CA ASN A 92 8.45 -13.12 -4.98
C ASN A 92 7.24 -12.94 -4.04
N ILE A 93 6.66 -11.75 -4.03
CA ILE A 93 5.48 -11.39 -3.25
C ILE A 93 4.25 -11.52 -4.14
N ASP A 94 3.21 -12.21 -3.67
CA ASP A 94 1.94 -12.30 -4.39
C ASP A 94 1.17 -10.98 -4.21
N ALA A 95 1.05 -10.22 -5.29
CA ALA A 95 0.31 -8.97 -5.26
C ALA A 95 -0.48 -8.74 -6.54
N ILE A 96 -1.71 -8.29 -6.37
CA ILE A 96 -2.55 -7.76 -7.45
C ILE A 96 -2.74 -6.25 -7.25
N CYS A 97 -3.08 -5.49 -8.30
CA CYS A 97 -3.35 -4.07 -8.16
C CYS A 97 -4.75 -3.68 -8.64
N PHE A 98 -5.48 -2.98 -7.79
CA PHE A 98 -6.74 -2.32 -8.10
C PHE A 98 -6.48 -0.84 -8.40
N VAL A 99 -6.58 -0.48 -9.68
CA VAL A 99 -6.36 0.90 -10.13
C VAL A 99 -7.54 1.78 -9.69
N ALA A 100 -7.28 2.71 -8.76
CA ALA A 100 -8.28 3.70 -8.36
C ALA A 100 -8.52 4.71 -9.48
N LYS A 101 -9.77 5.18 -9.63
CA LYS A 101 -10.15 6.20 -10.63
C LYS A 101 -9.57 7.55 -10.25
N GLN A 102 -8.98 8.26 -11.21
CA GLN A 102 -8.25 9.50 -10.97
C GLN A 102 -8.36 10.52 -12.10
N PRO A 103 -8.20 11.82 -11.81
CA PRO A 103 -8.10 12.85 -12.83
C PRO A 103 -6.85 12.69 -13.70
N GLU A 104 -6.88 13.25 -14.91
CA GLU A 104 -5.75 13.19 -15.83
C GLU A 104 -4.48 13.83 -15.24
N LEU A 105 -3.34 13.20 -15.51
CA LEU A 105 -2.04 13.65 -15.04
C LEU A 105 -1.51 14.78 -15.93
N HIS A 106 -1.10 15.89 -15.29
CA HIS A 106 -0.31 16.94 -15.92
C HIS A 106 1.03 16.39 -16.45
N LEU A 107 1.54 17.00 -17.51
CA LEU A 107 2.76 16.55 -18.21
C LEU A 107 3.99 16.48 -17.27
N SER A 108 4.13 17.44 -16.36
CA SER A 108 5.20 17.47 -15.36
C SER A 108 5.15 16.28 -14.40
N THR A 109 3.95 15.84 -14.00
CA THR A 109 3.76 14.64 -13.18
C THR A 109 4.13 13.38 -13.95
N ARG A 110 3.78 13.29 -15.24
CA ARG A 110 4.14 12.14 -16.09
C ARG A 110 5.66 11.97 -16.18
N ILE A 111 6.39 13.06 -16.40
CA ILE A 111 7.86 13.04 -16.50
C ILE A 111 8.49 12.57 -15.17
N ARG A 112 8.04 13.12 -14.03
CA ARG A 112 8.51 12.68 -12.71
C ARG A 112 8.30 11.19 -12.49
N GLU A 113 7.16 10.66 -12.91
CA GLU A 113 6.85 9.23 -12.77
C GLU A 113 7.74 8.33 -13.63
N VAL A 114 8.12 8.77 -14.84
CA VAL A 114 9.08 8.04 -15.67
C VAL A 114 10.42 7.90 -14.95
N PHE A 115 10.96 9.00 -14.41
CA PHE A 115 12.20 8.95 -13.63
C PHE A 115 12.07 8.08 -12.38
N ALA A 116 10.94 8.16 -11.68
CA ALA A 116 10.71 7.35 -10.49
C ALA A 116 10.58 5.85 -10.80
N ARG A 117 10.15 5.48 -12.01
CA ARG A 117 10.12 4.10 -12.50
C ARG A 117 11.51 3.60 -12.87
N ILE A 118 12.29 4.41 -13.59
CA ILE A 118 13.69 4.10 -13.93
C ILE A 118 14.50 3.90 -12.63
N LYS A 119 14.35 4.81 -11.67
CA LYS A 119 14.98 4.67 -10.36
C LYS A 119 14.58 3.37 -9.65
N ALA A 120 13.30 2.99 -9.67
CA ALA A 120 12.86 1.75 -9.03
C ALA A 120 13.47 0.50 -9.68
N VAL A 121 13.63 0.50 -11.01
CA VAL A 121 14.33 -0.57 -11.73
C VAL A 121 15.81 -0.60 -11.34
N LEU A 122 16.47 0.56 -11.26
CA LEU A 122 17.86 0.66 -10.82
C LEU A 122 18.04 0.20 -9.37
N ASP A 123 17.18 0.65 -8.46
CA ASP A 123 17.18 0.23 -7.05
C ASP A 123 17.09 -1.31 -6.96
N LEU A 124 16.29 -1.94 -7.82
CA LEU A 124 16.18 -3.39 -7.88
C LEU A 124 17.45 -4.07 -8.43
N ILE A 125 18.00 -3.58 -9.54
CA ILE A 125 19.25 -4.11 -10.12
C ILE A 125 20.41 -3.99 -9.14
N LEU A 126 20.44 -2.89 -8.37
CA LEU A 126 21.47 -2.60 -7.37
C LEU A 126 21.24 -3.31 -6.02
N GLY A 127 20.18 -4.10 -5.87
CA GLY A 127 19.89 -4.83 -4.64
C GLY A 127 19.57 -3.93 -3.44
N VAL A 128 18.97 -2.75 -3.68
CA VAL A 128 18.61 -1.81 -2.62
C VAL A 128 17.53 -2.40 -1.72
N GLU A 129 17.80 -2.47 -0.43
CA GLU A 129 16.84 -2.93 0.58
C GLU A 129 15.98 -1.78 1.15
N PRO A 130 14.88 -2.09 1.86
CA PRO A 130 14.09 -1.09 2.57
C PRO A 130 14.92 -0.34 3.60
N TYR A 131 14.67 0.96 3.75
CA TYR A 131 15.45 1.81 4.65
C TYR A 131 15.30 1.37 6.13
N PHE A 132 14.12 0.85 6.48
CA PHE A 132 13.83 0.36 7.81
C PHE A 132 13.03 -0.93 7.70
N LEU A 133 13.63 -2.04 8.11
CA LEU A 133 12.94 -3.32 8.28
C LEU A 133 12.35 -3.38 9.70
N GLY A 134 13.15 -3.22 10.76
CA GLY A 134 12.63 -3.27 12.14
C GLY A 134 12.08 -4.65 12.53
N GLU A 135 11.51 -4.77 13.73
CA GLU A 135 10.96 -6.03 14.23
C GLU A 135 9.64 -6.40 13.56
N PRO A 136 9.36 -7.70 13.32
CA PRO A 136 8.08 -8.15 12.79
C PRO A 136 6.90 -7.69 13.65
N GLN A 137 5.88 -7.14 13.00
CA GLN A 137 4.61 -6.76 13.61
C GLN A 137 3.48 -7.42 12.78
N PRO A 138 3.22 -8.73 12.97
CA PRO A 138 2.22 -9.45 12.18
C PRO A 138 0.84 -8.84 12.37
N LEU A 139 0.10 -8.70 11.27
CA LEU A 139 -1.31 -8.33 11.33
C LEU A 139 -2.13 -9.52 11.86
N PRO A 140 -3.28 -9.27 12.53
CA PRO A 140 -4.13 -10.35 13.03
C PRO A 140 -4.56 -11.28 11.90
N ASN A 141 -4.49 -12.58 12.14
CA ASN A 141 -4.95 -13.58 11.17
C ASN A 141 -6.45 -13.36 10.88
N SER A 142 -6.82 -13.39 9.59
CA SER A 142 -8.21 -13.21 9.14
C SER A 142 -9.18 -14.21 9.77
N THR A 143 -8.66 -15.35 10.23
CA THR A 143 -9.41 -16.46 10.87
C THR A 143 -10.08 -16.06 12.19
N THR A 144 -9.58 -15.05 12.90
CA THR A 144 -10.05 -14.73 14.26
C THR A 144 -11.40 -13.99 14.28
N PHE A 145 -11.89 -13.47 13.14
CA PHE A 145 -13.10 -12.65 13.12
C PHE A 145 -14.22 -13.15 12.20
N ILE A 146 -13.95 -13.98 11.18
CA ILE A 146 -15.00 -14.54 10.33
C ILE A 146 -14.54 -15.90 9.78
N ASN A 147 -15.40 -16.91 9.90
CA ASN A 147 -15.21 -18.29 9.46
C ASN A 147 -15.34 -18.40 7.92
N ILE A 148 -14.46 -17.71 7.16
CA ILE A 148 -14.47 -17.72 5.69
C ILE A 148 -13.03 -17.77 5.16
N ASP A 149 -12.78 -18.83 4.39
CA ASP A 149 -11.75 -19.10 3.38
C ASP A 149 -10.37 -18.41 3.48
N LEU A 150 -9.30 -19.22 3.39
CA LEU A 150 -7.91 -18.90 3.73
C LEU A 150 -7.17 -17.94 2.77
N ASN A 151 -7.86 -17.34 1.79
CA ASN A 151 -7.22 -16.56 0.71
C ASN A 151 -7.47 -15.05 0.81
N HIS A 152 -7.82 -14.53 1.98
CA HIS A 152 -8.26 -13.14 2.09
C HIS A 152 -7.13 -12.11 2.21
N ILE A 153 -7.06 -11.30 1.17
CA ILE A 153 -5.96 -10.43 0.76
C ILE A 153 -6.00 -9.10 1.53
N TYR A 154 -4.88 -8.66 2.11
CA TYR A 154 -4.79 -7.32 2.71
C TYR A 154 -4.77 -6.26 1.60
N SER A 155 -5.27 -5.04 1.85
CA SER A 155 -5.11 -3.96 0.86
C SER A 155 -4.06 -2.94 1.24
N ILE A 156 -3.08 -2.69 0.37
CA ILE A 156 -2.01 -1.71 0.62
C ILE A 156 -2.25 -0.44 -0.18
N PHE A 157 -2.38 0.68 0.54
CA PHE A 157 -2.47 2.00 -0.07
C PHE A 157 -1.09 2.59 -0.28
N VAL A 158 -0.58 2.47 -1.50
CA VAL A 158 0.68 3.12 -1.89
C VAL A 158 0.37 4.37 -2.70
N LYS A 159 0.18 5.53 -2.06
CA LYS A 159 0.34 6.83 -2.77
C LYS A 159 1.75 7.33 -2.54
N SER A 160 2.56 7.36 -3.60
CA SER A 160 3.84 8.07 -3.61
C SER A 160 3.59 9.48 -4.14
N HIS A 161 4.39 10.42 -3.65
CA HIS A 161 4.40 11.80 -4.13
C HIS A 161 4.87 11.85 -5.58
#